data_AF-A0A7X9HMT4-F1
#
_entry.id   AF-A0A7X9HMT4-F1
#
_cell.length_a   1.000
_cell.length_b   1.000
_cell.length_c   1.000
_cell.angle_alpha   90.00
_cell.angle_beta   90.00
_cell.angle_gamma   90.00
#
_symmetry.space_group_name_H-M   'P 1'
#
loop_
_entity.id
_entity.type
_entity.pdbx_description
1 polymer ?
#
loop_
_entity_poly.entity_id
_entity_poly.type
_entity_poly.pdbx_seq_one_letter_code
_entity_poly.pdbx_strand_id
1 'polypeptide(L)'
;MNEILWIGVGVAAFVALGWAVLLPSISKEVARYQRTGDVAPLLARIRSRRPAARPAAFDLAIKTMWNAYQRELCPPLIRELAKDHTREPVAQYWLSQLMQVEPKMAREHLDQNFVSRFFLPDLAARCGRAG
;
A
#
# COMPACT_ATOMS: atom_id res chain seq x y z
N MET A 1 -10.16 -32.31 3.25
CA MET A 1 -10.47 -30.96 3.76
C MET A 1 -9.49 -29.86 3.29
N ASN A 2 -8.61 -30.13 2.29
CA ASN A 2 -7.62 -29.15 1.82
C ASN A 2 -7.97 -28.49 0.47
N GLU A 3 -8.97 -28.96 -0.27
CA GLU A 3 -9.25 -28.47 -1.64
C GLU A 3 -10.11 -27.19 -1.68
N ILE A 4 -11.00 -26.99 -0.69
CA ILE A 4 -11.84 -25.78 -0.60
C ILE A 4 -10.98 -24.54 -0.25
N LEU A 5 -9.85 -24.75 0.43
CA LEU A 5 -8.95 -23.67 0.88
C LEU A 5 -8.16 -23.06 -0.30
N TRP A 6 -7.82 -23.85 -1.32
CA TRP A 6 -7.12 -23.36 -2.51
C TRP A 6 -8.03 -22.56 -3.46
N ILE A 7 -9.33 -22.91 -3.52
CA ILE A 7 -10.31 -22.18 -4.33
C ILE A 7 -10.55 -20.77 -3.75
N GLY A 8 -10.59 -20.63 -2.42
CA GLY A 8 -10.75 -19.33 -1.76
C GLY A 8 -9.59 -18.37 -2.03
N VAL A 9 -8.34 -18.84 -1.93
CA VAL A 9 -7.13 -18.06 -2.22
C VAL A 9 -7.07 -17.68 -3.71
N GLY A 10 -7.43 -18.61 -4.59
CA GLY A 10 -7.50 -18.37 -6.03
C GLY A 10 -8.49 -17.27 -6.39
N VAL A 11 -9.69 -17.28 -5.80
CA VAL A 11 -10.73 -16.27 -6.06
C VAL A 11 -10.37 -14.90 -5.50
N ALA A 12 -9.80 -14.82 -4.30
CA ALA A 12 -9.34 -13.54 -3.73
C ALA A 12 -8.22 -12.91 -4.56
N ALA A 13 -7.26 -13.71 -5.04
CA ALA A 13 -6.22 -13.26 -5.95
C ALA A 13 -6.80 -12.81 -7.30
N PHE A 14 -7.79 -13.54 -7.85
CA PHE A 14 -8.42 -13.20 -9.13
C PHE A 14 -9.29 -11.93 -9.06
N VAL A 15 -9.99 -11.71 -7.95
CA VAL A 15 -10.76 -10.48 -7.72
C VAL A 15 -9.82 -9.29 -7.52
N ALA A 16 -8.73 -9.45 -6.77
CA ALA A 16 -7.69 -8.42 -6.64
C ALA A 16 -7.03 -8.09 -8.01
N LEU A 17 -6.78 -9.10 -8.83
CA LEU A 17 -6.21 -8.95 -10.18
C LEU A 17 -7.21 -8.28 -11.14
N GLY A 18 -8.49 -8.66 -11.07
CA GLY A 18 -9.57 -8.05 -11.86
C GLY A 18 -9.77 -6.58 -11.54
N TRP A 19 -9.64 -6.18 -10.27
CA TRP A 19 -9.62 -4.78 -9.87
C TRP A 19 -8.36 -4.03 -10.35
N ALA A 20 -7.21 -4.70 -10.41
CA ALA A 20 -5.97 -4.11 -10.94
C ALA A 20 -6.05 -3.81 -12.45
N VAL A 21 -6.70 -4.68 -13.24
CA VAL A 21 -6.90 -4.48 -14.69
C VAL A 21 -7.89 -3.34 -14.98
N LEU A 22 -8.84 -3.07 -14.07
CA LEU A 22 -9.80 -1.96 -14.18
C LEU A 22 -9.27 -0.60 -13.69
N LEU A 23 -7.99 -0.50 -13.30
CA LEU A 23 -7.36 0.75 -12.87
C LEU A 23 -6.30 1.28 -13.88
N PRO A 24 -6.59 1.42 -15.19
CA PRO A 24 -5.61 1.70 -16.25
C PRO A 24 -4.98 3.11 -16.22
N SER A 25 -5.04 3.85 -15.11
CA SER A 25 -4.61 5.26 -15.07
C SER A 25 -3.48 5.58 -14.09
N ILE A 26 -3.05 4.66 -13.23
CA ILE A 26 -1.99 4.95 -12.24
C ILE A 26 -0.63 4.45 -12.72
N SER A 27 -0.61 3.39 -13.54
CA SER A 27 0.63 2.75 -14.02
C SER A 27 1.58 3.73 -14.71
N LYS A 28 1.06 4.71 -15.48
CA LYS A 28 1.88 5.74 -16.12
C LYS A 28 2.60 6.63 -15.11
N GLU A 29 1.90 7.06 -14.05
CA GLU A 29 2.48 7.92 -13.02
C GLU A 29 3.40 7.13 -12.07
N VAL A 30 3.12 5.86 -11.83
CA VAL A 30 4.06 4.96 -11.14
C VAL A 30 5.33 4.83 -11.97
N ALA A 31 5.24 4.48 -13.26
CA ALA A 31 6.43 4.37 -14.12
C ALA A 31 7.19 5.70 -14.28
N ARG A 32 6.50 6.84 -14.14
CA ARG A 32 7.16 8.15 -14.06
C ARG A 32 7.90 8.30 -12.74
N TYR A 33 7.23 8.04 -11.62
CA TYR A 33 7.83 8.12 -10.28
C TYR A 33 9.06 7.22 -10.16
N GLN A 34 9.00 5.99 -10.68
CA GLN A 34 10.12 5.05 -10.72
C GLN A 34 11.34 5.58 -11.47
N ARG A 35 11.12 6.41 -12.51
CA ARG A 35 12.20 7.00 -13.31
C ARG A 35 12.74 8.30 -12.73
N THR A 36 11.88 9.10 -12.11
CA THR A 36 12.23 10.47 -11.71
C THR A 36 12.45 10.65 -10.21
N GLY A 37 11.98 9.71 -9.38
CA GLY A 37 11.94 9.87 -7.93
C GLY A 37 10.97 10.96 -7.45
N ASP A 38 10.21 11.58 -8.36
CA ASP A 38 9.24 12.62 -8.02
C ASP A 38 7.85 12.01 -7.76
N VAL A 39 7.45 12.02 -6.48
CA VAL A 39 6.21 11.43 -5.99
C VAL A 39 5.00 12.35 -6.19
N ALA A 40 5.22 13.66 -6.42
CA ALA A 40 4.14 14.65 -6.44
C ALA A 40 3.09 14.39 -7.54
N PRO A 41 3.45 14.04 -8.80
CA PRO A 41 2.47 13.74 -9.84
C PRO A 41 1.59 12.53 -9.50
N LEU A 42 2.19 11.51 -8.90
CA LEU A 42 1.48 10.30 -8.48
C LEU A 42 0.49 10.61 -7.35
N LEU A 43 0.90 11.36 -6.33
CA LEU A 43 0.01 11.80 -5.25
C LEU A 43 -1.13 12.68 -5.77
N ALA A 44 -0.84 13.63 -6.67
CA ALA A 44 -1.87 14.45 -7.29
C ALA A 44 -2.90 13.59 -8.03
N ARG A 45 -2.45 12.56 -8.76
CA ARG A 45 -3.33 11.62 -9.47
C ARG A 45 -4.15 10.75 -8.52
N ILE A 46 -3.59 10.33 -7.39
CA ILE A 46 -4.34 9.57 -6.37
C ILE A 46 -5.40 10.48 -5.73
N ARG A 47 -5.03 11.71 -5.35
CA ARG A 47 -5.93 12.68 -4.71
C ARG A 47 -7.06 13.15 -5.61
N SER A 48 -6.87 13.17 -6.93
CA SER A 48 -7.94 13.48 -7.88
C SER A 48 -9.04 12.40 -7.96
N ARG A 49 -8.83 11.22 -7.36
CA ARG A 49 -9.85 10.17 -7.27
C ARG A 49 -10.82 10.43 -6.12
N ARG A 50 -12.01 9.82 -6.23
CA ARG A 50 -13.03 9.82 -5.16
C ARG A 50 -12.39 9.34 -3.84
N PRO A 51 -12.69 9.96 -2.68
CA PRO A 51 -12.08 9.61 -1.40
C PRO A 51 -12.08 8.11 -1.09
N ALA A 52 -13.19 7.41 -1.35
CA ALA A 52 -13.32 5.97 -1.13
C ALA A 52 -12.39 5.09 -2.00
N ALA A 53 -11.93 5.61 -3.15
CA ALA A 53 -11.05 4.88 -4.07
C ALA A 53 -9.56 5.18 -3.84
N ARG A 54 -9.22 6.14 -2.97
CA ARG A 54 -7.82 6.55 -2.72
C ARG A 54 -7.00 5.46 -2.02
N PRO A 55 -7.49 4.77 -0.97
CA PRO A 55 -6.72 3.71 -0.32
C PRO A 55 -6.32 2.60 -1.29
N ALA A 56 -7.26 2.15 -2.14
CA ALA A 56 -7.00 1.15 -3.17
C ALA A 56 -5.99 1.63 -4.22
N ALA A 57 -6.02 2.92 -4.58
CA ALA A 57 -5.05 3.52 -5.50
C ALA A 57 -3.63 3.58 -4.91
N PHE A 58 -3.49 3.92 -3.62
CA PHE A 58 -2.23 3.83 -2.90
C PHE A 58 -1.73 2.38 -2.84
N ASP A 59 -2.59 1.45 -2.44
CA ASP A 59 -2.27 0.03 -2.34
C ASP A 59 -1.71 -0.52 -3.65
N LEU A 60 -2.40 -0.25 -4.76
CA LEU A 60 -1.94 -0.67 -6.07
C LEU A 60 -0.54 -0.10 -6.39
N ALA A 61 -0.34 1.20 -6.19
CA ALA A 61 0.95 1.84 -6.48
C ALA A 61 2.08 1.25 -5.61
N ILE A 62 1.84 1.06 -4.32
CA ILE A 62 2.82 0.48 -3.39
C ILE A 62 3.11 -0.98 -3.77
N LYS A 63 2.09 -1.80 -4.03
CA LYS A 63 2.26 -3.19 -4.49
C LYS A 63 3.07 -3.28 -5.77
N THR A 64 2.80 -2.42 -6.75
CA THR A 64 3.54 -2.40 -8.02
C THR A 64 5.03 -2.16 -7.79
N MET A 65 5.40 -1.16 -7.00
CA MET A 65 6.81 -0.85 -6.72
C MET A 65 7.45 -1.90 -5.82
N TRP A 66 6.72 -2.39 -4.81
CA TRP A 66 7.19 -3.42 -3.90
C TRP A 66 7.53 -4.73 -4.63
N ASN A 67 6.65 -5.18 -5.53
CA ASN A 67 6.84 -6.39 -6.32
C ASN A 67 7.90 -6.21 -7.42
N ALA A 68 8.14 -4.97 -7.86
CA ALA A 68 9.23 -4.63 -8.77
C ALA A 68 10.59 -4.45 -8.07
N TYR A 69 10.70 -4.82 -6.78
CA TYR A 69 11.89 -4.65 -5.94
C TYR A 69 12.35 -3.19 -5.73
N GLN A 70 11.49 -2.21 -6.00
CA GLN A 70 11.78 -0.78 -5.82
C GLN A 70 11.22 -0.27 -4.49
N ARG A 71 11.60 -0.94 -3.39
CA ARG A 71 11.03 -0.69 -2.05
C ARG A 71 11.37 0.69 -1.51
N GLU A 72 12.49 1.27 -1.92
CA GLU A 72 12.95 2.63 -1.56
C GLU A 72 11.99 3.74 -1.99
N LEU A 73 11.11 3.48 -2.96
CA LEU A 73 10.11 4.43 -3.43
C LEU A 73 8.77 4.33 -2.67
N CYS A 74 8.59 3.29 -1.85
CA CYS A 74 7.35 3.06 -1.13
C CYS A 74 7.13 3.98 0.10
N PRO A 75 8.15 4.33 0.91
CA PRO A 75 7.94 5.07 2.16
C PRO A 75 7.17 6.39 2.02
N PRO A 76 7.42 7.24 1.01
CA PRO A 76 6.65 8.47 0.82
C PRO A 76 5.15 8.19 0.61
N LEU A 77 4.80 7.17 -0.18
CA LEU A 77 3.40 6.79 -0.39
C LEU A 77 2.76 6.19 0.85
N ILE A 78 3.48 5.33 1.57
CA ILE A 78 3.00 4.72 2.82
C ILE A 78 2.74 5.80 3.87
N ARG A 79 3.63 6.79 3.98
CA ARG A 79 3.48 7.93 4.90
C ARG A 79 2.24 8.75 4.58
N GLU A 80 1.99 9.07 3.31
CA GLU A 80 0.80 9.82 2.90
C GLU A 80 -0.49 9.02 3.05
N LEU A 81 -0.47 7.72 2.71
CA LEU A 81 -1.60 6.80 2.95
C LEU A 81 -1.98 6.77 4.43
N ALA A 82 -1.00 6.63 5.33
CA ALA A 82 -1.23 6.56 6.76
C ALA A 82 -1.76 7.87 7.36
N LYS A 83 -1.36 9.03 6.82
CA LYS A 83 -1.89 10.34 7.23
C LYS A 83 -3.34 10.53 6.82
N ASP A 84 -3.65 10.26 5.55
CA ASP A 84 -4.96 10.54 4.97
C ASP A 84 -5.99 9.46 5.36
N HIS A 85 -5.53 8.24 5.65
CA HIS A 85 -6.36 7.05 5.81
C HIS A 85 -5.90 6.17 6.98
N THR A 86 -5.60 6.77 8.14
CA THR A 86 -5.04 6.07 9.31
C THR A 86 -5.83 4.84 9.75
N ARG A 87 -7.16 4.89 9.70
CA ARG A 87 -8.02 3.79 10.15
C ARG A 87 -8.29 2.74 9.06
N GLU A 88 -7.77 2.92 7.86
CA GLU A 88 -7.92 1.93 6.80
C GLU A 88 -6.97 0.74 7.05
N PRO A 89 -7.45 -0.51 6.96
CA PRO A 89 -6.61 -1.70 7.15
C PRO A 89 -5.37 -1.70 6.25
N VAL A 90 -5.52 -1.22 5.01
CA VAL A 90 -4.41 -1.18 4.05
C VAL A 90 -3.28 -0.23 4.47
N ALA A 91 -3.59 0.86 5.16
CA ALA A 91 -2.58 1.76 5.71
C ALA A 91 -1.75 1.07 6.80
N GLN A 92 -2.44 0.36 7.71
CA GLN A 92 -1.80 -0.36 8.80
C GLN A 92 -0.99 -1.55 8.34
N TYR A 93 -1.48 -2.27 7.33
CA TYR A 93 -0.75 -3.32 6.64
C TYR A 93 0.59 -2.79 6.10
N TRP A 94 0.58 -1.70 5.33
CA TRP A 94 1.81 -1.17 4.74
C TRP A 94 2.78 -0.57 5.76
N LEU A 95 2.29 0.09 6.80
CA LEU A 95 3.14 0.53 7.91
C LEU A 95 3.82 -0.67 8.59
N SER A 96 3.05 -1.71 8.89
CA SER A 96 3.57 -2.94 9.49
C SER A 96 4.60 -3.62 8.58
N GLN A 97 4.32 -3.75 7.29
CA GLN A 97 5.23 -4.34 6.31
C GLN A 97 6.54 -3.54 6.21
N LEU A 98 6.47 -2.21 6.11
CA LEU A 98 7.67 -1.38 6.02
C LEU A 98 8.54 -1.52 7.28
N MET A 99 7.94 -1.52 8.48
CA MET A 99 8.68 -1.68 9.74
C MET A 99 9.28 -3.08 9.92
N GLN A 100 8.58 -4.13 9.49
CA GLN A 100 9.03 -5.52 9.67
C GLN A 100 10.07 -5.93 8.63
N VAL A 101 9.84 -5.57 7.36
CA VAL A 101 10.68 -6.02 6.23
C VAL A 101 11.86 -5.08 6.03
N GLU A 102 11.68 -3.77 6.23
CA GLU A 102 12.67 -2.74 5.92
C GLU A 102 12.90 -1.76 7.10
N PRO A 103 13.37 -2.25 8.26
CA PRO A 103 13.44 -1.48 9.50
C PRO A 103 14.43 -0.28 9.44
N LYS A 104 15.37 -0.28 8.49
CA LYS A 104 16.26 0.87 8.26
C LYS A 104 15.49 2.02 7.60
N MET A 105 14.85 1.76 6.45
CA MET A 105 14.01 2.74 5.75
C MET A 105 12.84 3.21 6.61
N ALA A 106 12.24 2.31 7.39
CA ALA A 106 11.18 2.69 8.33
C ALA A 106 11.67 3.75 9.33
N ARG A 107 12.87 3.60 9.92
CA ARG A 107 13.43 4.58 10.87
C ARG A 107 13.79 5.91 10.22
N GLU A 108 14.20 5.89 8.96
CA GLU A 108 14.55 7.09 8.19
C GLU A 108 13.32 7.90 7.79
N HIS A 109 12.23 7.22 7.41
CA HIS A 109 11.04 7.87 6.86
C HIS A 109 9.86 7.98 7.84
N LEU A 110 9.81 7.14 8.87
CA LEU A 110 8.76 7.10 9.88
C LEU A 110 9.39 7.38 11.26
N ASP A 111 9.46 8.66 11.60
CA ASP A 111 9.93 9.07 12.92
C ASP A 111 9.01 8.52 14.05
N GLN A 112 9.51 8.48 15.28
CA GLN A 112 8.78 7.90 16.41
C GLN A 112 7.44 8.62 16.69
N ASN A 113 7.38 9.92 16.43
CA ASN A 113 6.14 10.71 16.56
C ASN A 113 5.12 10.31 15.48
N PHE A 114 5.58 10.02 14.27
CA PHE A 114 4.75 9.52 13.19
C PHE A 114 4.16 8.16 13.55
N VAL A 115 5.00 7.21 13.98
CA VAL A 115 4.55 5.85 14.32
C VAL A 115 3.54 5.90 15.46
N SER A 116 3.83 6.61 16.56
CA SER A 116 2.89 6.71 17.70
C SER A 116 1.55 7.36 17.35
N ARG A 117 1.52 8.26 16.35
CA ARG A 117 0.29 8.94 15.94
C ARG A 117 -0.54 8.14 14.94
N PHE A 118 0.10 7.43 14.01
CA PHE A 118 -0.57 6.85 12.84
C PHE A 118 -0.55 5.32 12.80
N PHE A 119 0.29 4.65 13.59
CA PHE A 119 0.31 3.19 13.67
C PHE A 119 -0.66 2.70 14.75
N LEU A 120 -1.62 1.88 14.33
CA LEU A 120 -2.64 1.27 15.18
C LEU A 120 -2.36 -0.24 15.26
N PRO A 121 -1.58 -0.71 16.26
CA PRO A 121 -1.09 -2.09 16.30
C PRO A 121 -2.23 -3.12 16.33
N ASP A 122 -3.34 -2.81 17.00
CA ASP A 122 -4.52 -3.68 17.05
C ASP A 122 -5.17 -3.89 15.67
N LEU A 123 -5.13 -2.87 14.82
CA LEU A 123 -5.67 -2.95 13.46
C LEU A 123 -4.66 -3.64 12.54
N ALA A 124 -3.37 -3.38 12.69
CA ALA A 124 -2.30 -4.07 11.96
C ALA A 124 -2.33 -5.59 12.22
N ALA A 125 -2.52 -6.02 13.47
CA ALA A 125 -2.58 -7.44 13.85
C ALA A 125 -3.75 -8.18 13.19
N ARG A 126 -4.85 -7.48 12.88
CA ARG A 126 -6.00 -8.06 12.17
C ARG A 126 -5.75 -8.25 10.69
N CYS A 127 -4.84 -7.47 10.09
CA CYS A 127 -4.55 -7.54 8.66
C CYS A 127 -3.82 -8.82 8.23
N GLY A 128 -3.31 -9.63 9.18
CA GLY A 128 -2.64 -10.91 8.91
C GLY A 128 -3.44 -12.15 9.28
N ARG A 129 -4.65 -12.03 9.83
CA ARG A 129 -5.41 -13.15 10.42
C ARG A 129 -6.59 -13.67 9.60
N ALA A 130 -6.89 -13.07 8.45
CA ALA A 130 -7.91 -13.57 7.54
C ALA A 130 -7.53 -13.25 6.09
N GLY A 131 -6.88 -14.24 5.46
CA GLY A 131 -6.76 -14.41 4.02
C GLY A 131 -6.90 -15.90 3.76
#